data_AF-A0A959KTL6-F1
#
_entry.id   AF-A0A959KTL6-F1
#
_cell.length_a   1.000
_cell.length_b   1.000
_cell.length_c   1.000
_cell.angle_alpha   90.00
_cell.angle_beta   90.00
_cell.angle_gamma   90.00
#
_symmetry.space_group_name_H-M   'P 1'
#
loop_
_entity.id
_entity.type
_entity.pdbx_description
1 polymer ?
#
loop_
_entity_poly.entity_id
_entity_poly.type
_entity_poly.pdbx_seq_one_letter_code
_entity_poly.pdbx_strand_id
1 'polypeptide(L)'
;MLSNLVRSVLILLLFFPIALPADNPVPAPVANEGLEHVQTIFQRLIEAKGDKRMKPPTLKWSFDVGQGAFYDPNTKNISFEETAYKVCKSFGDQADDAIAYILSHELIHYYKQHGWEAAFAKQFSGRQIATDVDEDLRDIKQQETESDLLGGFLAYTAGYNTVGIAPEFLPKLYDAYPNWPKGQNPKYPTLEERVLLAQSTQKELEQLIEIFETANMLTAIEHYADAIDYFNYILSLYQSRELKNNMGVLHCMLALKEFLPAELKYCYPLEIDGEARLRYGTRGTSGAGTGNALRDSLLQVGLNYFQEAIDLDADYQVARLNLGNAHALLALSNKGAEGAEELVDIHFEFARAYAKQVRRLARQQDKKATEANGAILLGIIAAEQGDSVDAVAYFKLDTSRLLSKANLNILQGRPPLGPVGQSSAGFLPEEIDGFSLDDFIRAPAPDGAPVTVKGTQNRKWGIKTSGLTNSKILLDFLKKDQYAFFHLTSPGYAGETNEGIKLGMSQNDILKAYKYPERVVQLSQGELLVYPAHQIMFFLDPAGKLTKWCVFRMKPDPE
;
A
#
# COMPACT_ATOMS: atom_id res chain seq x y z
N MET A 1 -52.93 -6.34 -48.29
CA MET A 1 -52.52 -6.85 -49.63
C MET A 1 -50.99 -6.81 -49.69
N LEU A 2 -50.40 -7.99 -49.89
CA LEU A 2 -49.12 -8.34 -50.53
C LEU A 2 -47.87 -7.46 -50.27
N SER A 3 -46.79 -7.88 -49.61
CA SER A 3 -45.87 -9.04 -49.76
C SER A 3 -44.60 -8.74 -50.58
N ASN A 4 -43.49 -9.30 -50.08
CA ASN A 4 -42.29 -9.74 -50.80
C ASN A 4 -41.29 -8.64 -51.22
N LEU A 5 -40.06 -8.61 -50.69
CA LEU A 5 -38.96 -9.59 -50.78
C LEU A 5 -38.46 -9.75 -52.23
N VAL A 6 -37.15 -9.49 -52.43
CA VAL A 6 -36.18 -10.25 -53.26
C VAL A 6 -35.24 -9.37 -54.13
N ARG A 7 -33.96 -9.40 -53.70
CA ARG A 7 -32.69 -9.56 -54.45
C ARG A 7 -32.12 -8.47 -55.39
N SER A 8 -30.93 -8.03 -54.98
CA SER A 8 -29.62 -8.21 -55.66
C SER A 8 -29.21 -7.34 -56.86
N VAL A 9 -28.23 -6.46 -56.58
CA VAL A 9 -26.86 -6.42 -57.13
C VAL A 9 -26.62 -5.96 -58.61
N LEU A 10 -25.59 -5.08 -58.74
CA LEU A 10 -24.81 -4.68 -59.94
C LEU A 10 -25.51 -3.70 -60.92
N ILE A 11 -24.88 -2.69 -61.55
CA ILE A 11 -23.61 -1.95 -61.47
C ILE A 11 -23.76 -0.77 -62.49
N LEU A 12 -23.08 0.37 -62.22
CA LEU A 12 -22.70 1.47 -63.12
C LEU A 12 -23.80 2.34 -63.81
N LEU A 13 -23.77 3.66 -63.56
CA LEU A 13 -23.27 4.66 -64.53
C LEU A 13 -23.26 6.09 -63.92
N LEU A 14 -22.03 6.61 -63.78
CA LEU A 14 -21.57 7.97 -64.07
C LEU A 14 -22.53 9.15 -63.83
N PHE A 15 -22.24 9.93 -62.77
CA PHE A 15 -22.34 11.38 -62.84
C PHE A 15 -21.06 12.01 -62.24
N PHE A 16 -20.49 12.92 -63.03
CA PHE A 16 -19.32 13.73 -62.72
C PHE A 16 -19.45 14.43 -61.35
N PRO A 17 -18.43 14.38 -60.49
CA PRO A 17 -18.43 15.17 -59.27
C PRO A 17 -18.14 16.63 -59.61
N ILE A 18 -19.06 17.50 -59.22
CA ILE A 18 -18.77 18.92 -59.01
C ILE A 18 -17.72 18.98 -57.90
N ALA A 19 -16.54 19.50 -58.21
CA ALA A 19 -15.49 19.73 -57.23
C ALA A 19 -15.98 20.80 -56.24
N LEU A 20 -16.40 20.36 -55.06
CA LEU A 20 -16.44 21.22 -53.89
C LEU A 20 -14.99 21.47 -53.43
N PRO A 21 -14.65 22.70 -53.02
CA PRO A 21 -13.32 22.99 -52.49
C PRO A 21 -13.04 22.06 -51.31
N ALA A 22 -11.83 21.51 -51.27
CA ALA A 22 -11.38 20.60 -50.24
C ALA A 22 -11.67 21.20 -48.86
N ASP A 23 -12.54 20.54 -48.09
CA ASP A 23 -12.55 20.70 -46.65
C ASP A 23 -11.13 20.43 -46.17
N ASN A 24 -10.56 21.41 -45.46
CA ASN A 24 -9.32 21.22 -44.74
C ASN A 24 -9.44 19.90 -43.95
N PRO A 25 -8.45 19.00 -44.02
CA PRO A 25 -8.49 17.81 -43.19
C PRO A 25 -8.63 18.27 -41.73
N VAL A 26 -9.75 17.92 -41.10
CA VAL A 26 -9.88 18.01 -39.65
C VAL A 26 -8.68 17.24 -39.11
N PRO A 27 -7.75 17.87 -38.38
CA PRO A 27 -6.62 17.16 -37.83
C PRO A 27 -7.18 16.03 -36.97
N ALA A 28 -6.69 14.80 -37.16
CA ALA A 28 -6.88 13.76 -36.16
C ALA A 28 -6.49 14.37 -34.79
N PRO A 29 -7.23 14.10 -33.70
CA PRO A 29 -6.89 14.66 -32.40
C PRO A 29 -5.45 14.26 -32.08
N VAL A 30 -4.57 15.26 -32.07
CA VAL A 30 -3.17 15.06 -31.70
C VAL A 30 -3.21 14.58 -30.25
N ALA A 31 -2.70 13.37 -30.01
CA ALA A 31 -2.57 12.85 -28.66
C ALA A 31 -1.79 13.89 -27.84
N ASN A 32 -2.42 14.43 -26.79
CA ASN A 32 -1.74 15.34 -25.89
C ASN A 32 -0.90 14.48 -24.95
N GLU A 33 0.40 14.33 -25.26
CA GLU A 33 1.36 13.56 -24.45
C GLU A 33 1.34 13.99 -22.97
N GLY A 34 1.06 15.28 -22.68
CA GLY A 34 0.88 15.78 -21.34
C GLY A 34 -0.35 15.19 -20.63
N LEU A 35 -1.47 15.05 -21.34
CA LEU A 35 -2.67 14.40 -20.79
C LEU A 35 -2.44 12.92 -20.52
N GLU A 36 -1.82 12.17 -21.44
CA GLU A 36 -1.53 10.75 -21.23
C GLU A 36 -0.61 10.53 -20.01
N HIS A 37 0.38 11.42 -19.85
CA HIS A 37 1.28 11.40 -18.70
C HIS A 37 0.52 11.61 -17.38
N VAL A 38 -0.28 12.69 -17.29
CA VAL A 38 -1.06 13.02 -16.08
C VAL A 38 -2.12 11.94 -15.79
N GLN A 39 -2.76 11.40 -16.83
CA GLN A 39 -3.76 10.33 -16.68
C GLN A 39 -3.15 9.06 -16.07
N THR A 40 -1.90 8.74 -16.40
CA THR A 40 -1.19 7.58 -15.83
C THR A 40 -0.97 7.76 -14.33
N ILE A 41 -0.49 8.95 -13.90
CA ILE A 41 -0.30 9.29 -12.50
C ILE A 41 -1.65 9.27 -11.76
N PHE A 42 -2.67 9.89 -12.33
CA PHE A 42 -4.03 9.94 -11.77
C PHE A 42 -4.63 8.55 -11.55
N GLN A 43 -4.50 7.64 -12.52
CA GLN A 43 -5.01 6.29 -12.41
C GLN A 43 -4.27 5.49 -11.32
N ARG A 44 -2.96 5.72 -11.16
CA ARG A 44 -2.17 5.10 -10.10
C ARG A 44 -2.61 5.57 -8.70
N LEU A 45 -2.92 6.86 -8.55
CA LEU A 45 -3.49 7.40 -7.30
C LEU A 45 -4.86 6.79 -6.99
N ILE A 46 -5.77 6.70 -7.97
CA ILE A 46 -7.08 6.06 -7.78
C ILE A 46 -6.93 4.59 -7.37
N GLU A 47 -6.01 3.87 -8.01
CA GLU A 47 -5.76 2.46 -7.69
C GLU A 47 -5.20 2.29 -6.27
N ALA A 48 -4.26 3.14 -5.84
CA ALA A 48 -3.71 3.14 -4.48
C ALA A 48 -4.76 3.47 -3.41
N LYS A 49 -5.68 4.41 -3.70
CA LYS A 49 -6.82 4.69 -2.81
C LYS A 49 -7.72 3.46 -2.68
N GLY A 50 -8.00 2.81 -3.81
CA GLY A 50 -8.71 1.54 -3.87
C GLY A 50 -10.15 1.58 -3.33
N ASP A 51 -10.80 2.74 -3.32
CA ASP A 51 -12.22 2.88 -2.94
C ASP A 51 -13.08 3.04 -4.20
N LYS A 52 -13.64 1.92 -4.65
CA LYS A 52 -14.51 1.81 -5.84
C LYS A 52 -16.00 1.85 -5.50
N ARG A 53 -16.38 2.07 -4.23
CA ARG A 53 -17.78 2.35 -3.85
C ARG A 53 -18.28 3.64 -4.48
N MET A 54 -17.35 4.57 -4.71
CA MET A 54 -17.56 5.78 -5.50
C MET A 54 -17.06 5.54 -6.92
N LYS A 55 -17.82 5.99 -7.93
CA LYS A 55 -17.36 5.99 -9.32
C LYS A 55 -16.06 6.79 -9.42
N PRO A 56 -14.99 6.31 -10.05
CA PRO A 56 -13.78 7.12 -10.22
C PRO A 56 -14.09 8.48 -10.89
N PRO A 57 -13.55 9.60 -10.38
CA PRO A 57 -13.76 10.91 -10.98
C PRO A 57 -13.11 10.96 -12.37
N THR A 58 -13.69 11.71 -13.30
CA THR A 58 -13.09 11.88 -14.63
C THR A 58 -12.09 13.03 -14.58
N LEU A 59 -10.87 12.78 -15.07
CA LEU A 59 -9.86 13.81 -15.28
C LEU A 59 -10.18 14.57 -16.58
N LYS A 60 -10.24 15.89 -16.50
CA LYS A 60 -10.46 16.78 -17.64
C LYS A 60 -9.24 17.67 -17.85
N TRP A 61 -8.63 17.56 -19.01
CA TRP A 61 -7.62 18.53 -19.43
C TRP A 61 -8.27 19.86 -19.79
N SER A 62 -7.69 20.97 -19.34
CA SER A 62 -8.12 22.31 -19.75
C SER A 62 -6.96 23.16 -20.23
N PHE A 63 -7.25 24.02 -21.21
CA PHE A 63 -6.36 25.09 -21.68
C PHE A 63 -6.68 26.43 -21.00
N ASP A 64 -7.71 26.45 -20.14
CA ASP A 64 -8.04 27.62 -19.34
C ASP A 64 -6.91 27.93 -18.36
N VAL A 65 -6.86 29.19 -17.93
CA VAL A 65 -5.92 29.67 -16.91
C VAL A 65 -6.75 30.29 -15.80
N GLY A 66 -7.22 29.46 -14.89
CA GLY A 66 -8.15 29.87 -13.84
C GLY A 66 -7.89 29.22 -12.49
N GLN A 67 -7.84 27.88 -12.44
CA GLN A 67 -7.87 27.12 -11.18
C GLN A 67 -6.64 26.24 -10.94
N GLY A 68 -5.79 25.99 -11.96
CA GLY A 68 -4.67 25.06 -11.83
C GLY A 68 -5.14 23.61 -11.85
N ALA A 69 -5.59 23.11 -10.71
CA ALA A 69 -6.35 21.88 -10.60
C ALA A 69 -7.58 22.14 -9.74
N PHE A 70 -8.69 21.45 -10.03
CA PHE A 70 -9.92 21.66 -9.27
C PHE A 70 -10.86 20.47 -9.34
N TYR A 71 -11.27 19.97 -8.19
CA TYR A 71 -12.42 19.11 -8.02
C TYR A 71 -13.73 19.92 -8.02
N ASP A 72 -14.63 19.61 -8.95
CA ASP A 72 -15.98 20.20 -9.00
C ASP A 72 -17.00 19.30 -8.27
N PRO A 73 -17.57 19.72 -7.13
CA PRO A 73 -18.54 18.92 -6.38
C PRO A 73 -19.84 18.63 -7.14
N ASN A 74 -20.20 19.45 -8.13
CA ASN A 74 -21.45 19.29 -8.88
C ASN A 74 -21.32 18.21 -9.96
N THR A 75 -20.23 18.26 -10.73
CA THR A 75 -20.00 17.32 -11.83
C THR A 75 -19.15 16.12 -11.44
N LYS A 76 -18.54 16.15 -10.25
CA LYS A 76 -17.63 15.13 -9.71
C LYS A 76 -16.42 14.84 -10.61
N ASN A 77 -15.97 15.88 -11.31
CA ASN A 77 -14.79 15.81 -12.18
C ASN A 77 -13.64 16.54 -11.53
N ILE A 78 -12.43 16.12 -11.90
CA ILE A 78 -11.20 16.84 -11.57
C ILE A 78 -10.69 17.47 -12.87
N SER A 79 -10.55 18.79 -12.88
CA SER A 79 -9.95 19.51 -14.00
C SER A 79 -8.48 19.75 -13.72
N PHE A 80 -7.63 19.64 -14.74
CA PHE A 80 -6.20 19.90 -14.66
C PHE A 80 -5.77 20.76 -15.85
N GLU A 81 -5.24 21.94 -15.56
CA GLU A 81 -4.89 22.93 -16.57
C GLU A 81 -3.46 22.73 -17.10
N GLU A 82 -3.24 22.98 -18.39
CA GLU A 82 -1.92 22.88 -19.02
C GLU A 82 -0.88 23.78 -18.33
N THR A 83 -1.30 24.93 -17.81
CA THR A 83 -0.42 25.84 -17.09
C THR A 83 0.11 25.21 -15.79
N ALA A 84 -0.74 24.54 -15.01
CA ALA A 84 -0.29 23.79 -13.82
C ALA A 84 0.64 22.63 -14.20
N TYR A 85 0.35 21.90 -15.29
CA TYR A 85 1.24 20.87 -15.81
C TYR A 85 2.65 21.42 -16.10
N LYS A 86 2.75 22.57 -16.77
CA LYS A 86 4.03 23.24 -17.07
C LYS A 86 4.78 23.63 -15.79
N VAL A 87 4.08 24.07 -14.75
CA VAL A 87 4.67 24.34 -13.44
C VAL A 87 5.24 23.05 -12.85
N CYS A 88 4.49 21.95 -12.83
CA CYS A 88 5.00 20.65 -12.35
C CYS A 88 6.24 20.20 -13.14
N LYS A 89 6.24 20.34 -14.48
CA LYS A 89 7.41 20.00 -15.31
C LYS A 89 8.67 20.79 -14.99
N SER A 90 8.54 21.98 -14.38
CA SER A 90 9.70 22.78 -13.96
C SER A 90 10.49 22.17 -12.79
N PHE A 91 9.96 21.13 -12.14
CA PHE A 91 10.62 20.40 -11.05
C PHE A 91 11.62 19.32 -11.52
N GLY A 92 11.82 19.17 -12.83
CA GLY A 92 12.79 18.22 -13.37
C GLY A 92 12.46 16.78 -12.97
N ASP A 93 13.37 16.13 -12.25
CA ASP A 93 13.24 14.74 -11.79
C ASP A 93 12.07 14.54 -10.81
N GLN A 94 11.61 15.61 -10.13
CA GLN A 94 10.47 15.59 -9.21
C GLN A 94 9.15 16.01 -9.89
N ALA A 95 9.11 16.07 -11.23
CA ALA A 95 7.90 16.50 -11.94
C ALA A 95 6.69 15.60 -11.65
N ASP A 96 6.90 14.28 -11.57
CA ASP A 96 5.83 13.32 -11.31
C ASP A 96 5.32 13.43 -9.86
N ASP A 97 6.23 13.69 -8.92
CA ASP A 97 5.90 13.98 -7.52
C ASP A 97 5.05 15.26 -7.41
N ALA A 98 5.38 16.30 -8.19
CA ALA A 98 4.60 17.54 -8.23
C ALA A 98 3.22 17.36 -8.85
N ILE A 99 3.09 16.53 -9.90
CA ILE A 99 1.78 16.18 -10.48
C ILE A 99 0.97 15.34 -9.46
N ALA A 100 1.61 14.37 -8.80
CA ALA A 100 0.96 13.53 -7.82
C ALA A 100 0.48 14.33 -6.60
N TYR A 101 1.26 15.30 -6.12
CA TYR A 101 0.88 16.20 -5.03
C TYR A 101 -0.46 16.88 -5.31
N ILE A 102 -0.57 17.63 -6.42
CA ILE A 102 -1.79 18.39 -6.71
C ILE A 102 -2.98 17.49 -7.06
N LEU A 103 -2.78 16.40 -7.80
CA LEU A 103 -3.88 15.49 -8.14
C LEU A 103 -4.41 14.72 -6.92
N SER A 104 -3.53 14.30 -6.01
CA SER A 104 -3.92 13.58 -4.80
C SER A 104 -4.71 14.50 -3.85
N HIS A 105 -4.34 15.78 -3.76
CA HIS A 105 -5.10 16.80 -3.05
C HIS A 105 -6.56 16.89 -3.58
N GLU A 106 -6.75 17.04 -4.89
CA GLU A 106 -8.09 17.07 -5.50
C GLU A 106 -8.87 15.76 -5.33
N LEU A 107 -8.18 14.62 -5.36
CA LEU A 107 -8.79 13.31 -5.09
C LEU A 107 -9.28 13.21 -3.64
N ILE A 108 -8.58 13.78 -2.66
CA ILE A 108 -9.08 13.79 -1.28
C ILE A 108 -10.33 14.65 -1.17
N HIS A 109 -10.38 15.83 -1.79
CA HIS A 109 -11.63 16.60 -1.85
C HIS A 109 -12.79 15.78 -2.42
N TYR A 110 -12.54 14.98 -3.47
CA TYR A 110 -13.54 14.06 -4.01
C TYR A 110 -14.00 13.00 -3.01
N TYR A 111 -13.06 12.22 -2.46
CA TYR A 111 -13.38 11.07 -1.60
C TYR A 111 -13.94 11.47 -0.23
N LYS A 112 -13.53 12.63 0.29
CA LYS A 112 -14.07 13.20 1.53
C LYS A 112 -15.34 14.03 1.29
N GLN A 113 -15.75 14.22 0.03
CA GLN A 113 -16.91 15.00 -0.36
C GLN A 113 -16.85 16.45 0.16
N HIS A 114 -15.64 17.01 0.17
CA HIS A 114 -15.42 18.42 0.49
C HIS A 114 -16.24 19.32 -0.44
N GLY A 115 -16.70 20.46 0.07
CA GLY A 115 -17.56 21.40 -0.67
C GLY A 115 -18.98 20.91 -0.99
N TRP A 116 -19.37 19.69 -0.61
CA TRP A 116 -20.74 19.17 -0.84
C TRP A 116 -21.81 19.97 -0.09
N GLU A 117 -21.55 20.35 1.17
CA GLU A 117 -22.50 21.13 1.98
C GLU A 117 -22.75 22.52 1.40
N ALA A 118 -21.70 23.19 0.92
CA ALA A 118 -21.80 24.47 0.23
C ALA A 118 -22.54 24.36 -1.12
N ALA A 119 -22.30 23.29 -1.89
CA ALA A 119 -23.00 23.01 -3.14
C ALA A 119 -24.49 22.68 -2.90
N PHE A 120 -24.79 21.88 -1.88
CA PHE A 120 -26.14 21.54 -1.45
C PHE A 120 -26.91 22.79 -0.99
N ALA A 121 -26.31 23.63 -0.13
CA ALA A 121 -26.91 24.88 0.31
C ALA A 121 -27.27 25.79 -0.87
N LYS A 122 -26.38 25.93 -1.86
CA LYS A 122 -26.62 26.73 -3.08
C LYS A 122 -27.71 26.16 -3.99
N GLN A 123 -27.87 24.83 -4.02
CA GLN A 123 -28.91 24.15 -4.82
C GLN A 123 -30.30 24.23 -4.17
N PHE A 124 -30.38 24.41 -2.84
CA PHE A 124 -31.64 24.43 -2.07
C PHE A 124 -31.95 25.78 -1.39
N SER A 125 -31.18 26.85 -1.65
CA SER A 125 -31.34 28.18 -1.04
C SER A 125 -32.52 28.98 -1.60
N GLY A 126 -33.74 28.45 -1.46
CA GLY A 126 -34.96 29.24 -1.28
C GLY A 126 -35.15 29.71 0.17
N ARG A 127 -34.23 29.36 1.09
CA ARG A 127 -34.19 29.82 2.48
C ARG A 127 -32.77 30.27 2.82
N GLN A 128 -32.64 31.47 3.37
CA GLN A 128 -31.41 32.00 3.94
C GLN A 128 -30.92 31.06 5.03
N ILE A 129 -29.86 30.31 4.75
CA ILE A 129 -29.01 29.73 5.79
C ILE A 129 -27.94 30.80 6.03
N ALA A 130 -28.06 31.52 7.15
CA ALA A 130 -27.02 32.43 7.61
C ALA A 130 -26.01 31.59 8.39
N THR A 131 -24.94 31.15 7.73
CA THR A 131 -23.72 30.69 8.40
C THR A 131 -22.77 31.88 8.59
N ASP A 132 -22.07 31.92 9.73
CA ASP A 132 -21.08 32.96 10.01
C ASP A 132 -19.86 32.75 9.11
N VAL A 133 -19.35 33.83 8.51
CA VAL A 133 -18.20 33.80 7.57
C VAL A 133 -16.95 33.18 8.21
N ASP A 134 -16.79 33.34 9.53
CA ASP A 134 -15.66 32.79 10.29
C ASP A 134 -15.78 31.26 10.54
N GLU A 135 -16.98 30.70 10.49
CA GLU A 135 -17.19 29.24 10.52
C GLU A 135 -16.84 28.62 9.17
N ASP A 136 -17.36 29.19 8.07
CA ASP A 136 -17.04 28.74 6.71
C ASP A 136 -15.52 28.76 6.43
N LEU A 137 -14.81 29.79 6.91
CA LEU A 137 -13.34 29.89 6.77
C LEU A 137 -12.58 28.84 7.58
N ARG A 138 -13.08 28.45 8.76
CA ARG A 138 -12.46 27.41 9.58
C ARG A 138 -12.64 26.03 8.93
N ASP A 139 -13.83 25.77 8.41
CA ASP A 139 -14.14 24.52 7.72
C ASP A 139 -13.33 24.38 6.42
N ILE A 140 -13.19 25.45 5.63
CA ILE A 140 -12.31 25.46 4.45
C ILE A 140 -10.87 25.14 4.86
N LYS A 141 -10.32 25.84 5.86
CA LYS A 141 -8.94 25.58 6.32
C LYS A 141 -8.74 24.13 6.77
N GLN A 142 -9.72 23.54 7.45
CA GLN A 142 -9.67 22.14 7.87
C GLN A 142 -9.70 21.19 6.66
N GLN A 143 -10.57 21.43 5.68
CA GLN A 143 -10.67 20.62 4.46
C GLN A 143 -9.39 20.68 3.62
N GLU A 144 -8.79 21.86 3.46
CA GLU A 144 -7.51 22.03 2.74
C GLU A 144 -6.36 21.33 3.49
N THR A 145 -6.29 21.50 4.81
CA THR A 145 -5.26 20.83 5.65
C THR A 145 -5.41 19.31 5.59
N GLU A 146 -6.64 18.79 5.66
CA GLU A 146 -6.91 17.36 5.50
C GLU A 146 -6.54 16.86 4.10
N SER A 147 -6.81 17.65 3.06
CA SER A 147 -6.49 17.30 1.67
C SER A 147 -4.99 17.30 1.40
N ASP A 148 -4.24 18.24 1.96
CA ASP A 148 -2.77 18.24 1.90
C ASP A 148 -2.17 17.03 2.65
N LEU A 149 -2.63 16.75 3.87
CA LEU A 149 -2.11 15.64 4.68
C LEU A 149 -2.43 14.27 4.06
N LEU A 150 -3.72 14.01 3.78
CA LEU A 150 -4.15 12.73 3.26
C LEU A 150 -3.82 12.57 1.77
N GLY A 151 -3.74 13.67 1.01
CA GLY A 151 -3.32 13.67 -0.38
C GLY A 151 -1.84 13.32 -0.47
N GLY A 152 -1.01 13.95 0.37
CA GLY A 152 0.39 13.58 0.52
C GLY A 152 0.57 12.10 0.87
N PHE A 153 -0.21 11.58 1.83
CA PHE A 153 -0.14 10.17 2.21
C PHE A 153 -0.64 9.23 1.10
N LEU A 154 -1.70 9.61 0.38
CA LEU A 154 -2.17 8.88 -0.81
C LEU A 154 -1.07 8.81 -1.88
N ALA A 155 -0.44 9.94 -2.21
CA ALA A 155 0.67 9.99 -3.15
C ALA A 155 1.85 9.11 -2.70
N TYR A 156 2.19 9.14 -1.40
CA TYR A 156 3.21 8.28 -0.82
C TYR A 156 2.88 6.79 -1.00
N THR A 157 1.66 6.37 -0.65
CA THR A 157 1.22 4.97 -0.85
C THR A 157 1.15 4.55 -2.32
N ALA A 158 0.94 5.51 -3.23
CA ALA A 158 1.04 5.29 -4.67
C ALA A 158 2.50 5.22 -5.18
N GLY A 159 3.49 5.58 -4.37
CA GLY A 159 4.92 5.54 -4.70
C GLY A 159 5.53 6.86 -5.19
N TYR A 160 4.91 7.99 -4.86
CA TYR A 160 5.43 9.34 -5.13
C TYR A 160 5.89 10.01 -3.84
N ASN A 161 6.97 10.79 -3.91
CA ASN A 161 7.49 11.52 -2.75
C ASN A 161 7.09 13.01 -2.80
N THR A 162 6.01 13.36 -2.13
CA THR A 162 5.45 14.72 -2.11
C THR A 162 5.98 15.59 -0.96
N VAL A 163 6.81 15.02 -0.09
CA VAL A 163 7.45 15.75 1.00
C VAL A 163 8.37 16.84 0.42
N GLY A 164 8.26 18.06 0.94
CA GLY A 164 9.04 19.21 0.47
C GLY A 164 8.55 19.86 -0.83
N ILE A 165 7.61 19.26 -1.57
CA ILE A 165 7.13 19.80 -2.86
C ILE A 165 6.31 21.09 -2.70
N ALA A 166 5.31 21.08 -1.81
CA ALA A 166 4.33 22.16 -1.69
C ALA A 166 4.92 23.57 -1.44
N PRO A 167 5.92 23.78 -0.54
CA PRO A 167 6.51 25.09 -0.29
C PRO A 167 7.16 25.74 -1.51
N GLU A 168 7.74 24.94 -2.43
CA GLU A 168 8.30 25.45 -3.69
C GLU A 168 7.25 25.53 -4.80
N PHE A 169 6.31 24.57 -4.82
CA PHE A 169 5.27 24.49 -5.84
C PHE A 169 4.28 25.65 -5.78
N LEU A 170 3.80 26.00 -4.57
CA LEU A 170 2.78 27.03 -4.39
C LEU A 170 3.23 28.40 -4.93
N PRO A 171 4.42 28.94 -4.61
CA PRO A 171 4.89 30.19 -5.20
C PRO A 171 4.96 30.16 -6.73
N LYS A 172 5.53 29.10 -7.32
CA LYS A 172 5.62 28.96 -8.79
C LYS A 172 4.23 28.88 -9.45
N LEU A 173 3.29 28.19 -8.80
CA LEU A 173 1.91 28.13 -9.26
C LEU A 173 1.29 29.54 -9.24
N TYR A 174 1.38 30.25 -8.12
CA TYR A 174 0.86 31.62 -8.03
C TYR A 174 1.50 32.62 -9.01
N ASP A 175 2.76 32.41 -9.40
CA ASP A 175 3.42 33.20 -10.44
C ASP A 175 2.89 32.88 -11.85
N ALA A 176 2.52 31.63 -12.10
CA ALA A 176 1.90 31.21 -13.36
C ALA A 176 0.43 31.67 -13.49
N TYR A 177 -0.22 32.02 -12.38
CA TYR A 177 -1.61 32.47 -12.29
C TYR A 177 -1.72 33.93 -11.79
N PRO A 178 -1.43 34.94 -12.63
CA PRO A 178 -1.28 36.34 -12.21
C PRO A 178 -2.57 36.97 -11.66
N ASN A 179 -3.73 36.41 -11.98
CA ASN A 179 -5.03 36.88 -11.50
C ASN A 179 -5.39 36.35 -10.10
N TRP A 180 -4.57 35.48 -9.51
CA TRP A 180 -4.80 34.97 -8.16
C TRP A 180 -4.44 35.99 -7.09
N PRO A 181 -5.28 36.16 -6.06
CA PRO A 181 -4.98 37.07 -4.97
C PRO A 181 -3.82 36.52 -4.15
N LYS A 182 -2.65 37.17 -4.24
CA LYS A 182 -1.47 36.86 -3.42
C LYS A 182 -1.61 37.39 -1.98
N GLY A 183 -2.28 38.52 -1.82
CA GLY A 183 -2.49 39.21 -0.54
C GLY A 183 -3.82 38.86 0.13
N GLN A 184 -4.21 39.67 1.11
CA GLN A 184 -5.39 39.44 1.95
C GLN A 184 -6.68 39.26 1.13
N ASN A 185 -7.39 38.17 1.40
CA ASN A 185 -8.68 37.86 0.79
C ASN A 185 -9.67 37.44 1.89
N PRO A 186 -10.88 38.04 1.97
CA PRO A 186 -11.88 37.65 2.96
C PRO A 186 -12.32 36.18 2.92
N LYS A 187 -12.07 35.48 1.81
CA LYS A 187 -12.50 34.09 1.58
C LYS A 187 -11.38 33.06 1.62
N TYR A 188 -10.12 33.49 1.60
CA TYR A 188 -8.97 32.58 1.47
C TYR A 188 -7.71 33.10 2.18
N PRO A 189 -6.88 32.21 2.74
CA PRO A 189 -5.56 32.61 3.26
C PRO A 189 -4.66 33.19 2.17
N THR A 190 -3.78 34.10 2.55
CA THR A 190 -2.73 34.67 1.68
C THR A 190 -1.75 33.59 1.22
N LEU A 191 -0.95 33.88 0.18
CA LEU A 191 0.08 32.94 -0.29
C LEU A 191 1.08 32.59 0.82
N GLU A 192 1.52 33.59 1.60
CA GLU A 192 2.46 33.38 2.71
C GLU A 192 1.86 32.44 3.77
N GLU A 193 0.60 32.66 4.17
CA GLU A 193 -0.10 31.79 5.09
C GLU A 193 -0.28 30.36 4.54
N ARG A 194 -0.56 30.21 3.25
CA ARG A 194 -0.67 28.89 2.60
C ARG A 194 0.67 28.16 2.58
N VAL A 195 1.77 28.86 2.32
CA VAL A 195 3.12 28.26 2.38
C VAL A 195 3.46 27.82 3.80
N LEU A 196 3.17 28.65 4.81
CA LEU A 196 3.38 28.28 6.22
C LEU A 196 2.51 27.08 6.64
N LEU A 197 1.25 27.03 6.19
CA LEU A 197 0.38 25.89 6.44
C LEU A 197 0.91 24.63 5.77
N ALA A 198 1.30 24.71 4.49
CA ALA A 198 1.89 23.60 3.76
C ALA A 198 3.16 23.06 4.44
N GLN A 199 4.02 23.94 4.96
CA GLN A 199 5.20 23.53 5.73
C GLN A 199 4.83 22.80 7.03
N SER A 200 3.78 23.25 7.74
CA SER A 200 3.29 22.57 8.93
C SER A 200 2.71 21.19 8.59
N THR A 201 1.85 21.11 7.58
CA THR A 201 1.23 19.87 7.12
C THR A 201 2.27 18.88 6.60
N GLN A 202 3.35 19.35 5.97
CA GLN A 202 4.44 18.48 5.54
C GLN A 202 5.16 17.79 6.69
N LYS A 203 5.34 18.47 7.83
CA LYS A 203 5.91 17.81 9.03
C LYS A 203 4.98 16.73 9.58
N GLU A 204 3.67 16.98 9.56
CA GLU A 204 2.68 15.98 9.96
C GLU A 204 2.64 14.79 8.99
N LEU A 205 2.77 15.06 7.69
CA LEU A 205 2.87 14.04 6.65
C LEU A 205 4.13 13.18 6.81
N GLU A 206 5.29 13.81 6.99
CA GLU A 206 6.57 13.12 7.27
C GLU A 206 6.42 12.19 8.46
N GLN A 207 5.87 12.70 9.58
CA GLN A 207 5.60 11.89 10.75
C GLN A 207 4.67 10.71 10.47
N LEU A 208 3.58 10.92 9.72
CA LEU A 208 2.63 9.86 9.38
C LEU A 208 3.28 8.78 8.49
N ILE A 209 4.08 9.20 7.51
CA ILE A 209 4.89 8.30 6.67
C ILE A 209 5.82 7.45 7.52
N GLU A 210 6.52 8.06 8.47
CA GLU A 210 7.48 7.35 9.31
C GLU A 210 6.83 6.41 10.32
N ILE A 211 5.65 6.77 10.84
CA ILE A 211 4.81 5.87 11.62
C ILE A 211 4.39 4.65 10.78
N PHE A 212 3.99 4.87 9.53
CA PHE A 212 3.68 3.78 8.60
C PHE A 212 4.92 2.92 8.27
N GLU A 213 6.09 3.53 8.06
CA GLU A 213 7.35 2.79 7.90
C GLU A 213 7.66 1.94 9.13
N THR A 214 7.52 2.48 10.36
CA THR A 214 7.70 1.72 11.60
C THR A 214 6.76 0.51 11.66
N ALA A 215 5.48 0.67 11.30
CA ALA A 215 4.51 -0.43 11.27
C ALA A 215 4.92 -1.54 10.28
N ASN A 216 5.42 -1.15 9.10
CA ASN A 216 5.96 -2.08 8.12
C ASN A 216 7.23 -2.79 8.63
N MET A 217 8.10 -2.09 9.35
CA MET A 217 9.31 -2.69 9.93
C MET A 217 8.97 -3.70 11.02
N LEU A 218 8.06 -3.36 11.93
CA LEU A 218 7.53 -4.27 12.96
C LEU A 218 6.91 -5.51 12.31
N THR A 219 6.10 -5.33 11.27
CA THR A 219 5.55 -6.44 10.47
C THR A 219 6.66 -7.31 9.89
N ALA A 220 7.68 -6.68 9.29
CA ALA A 220 8.80 -7.35 8.67
C ALA A 220 9.68 -8.10 9.67
N ILE A 221 9.64 -7.79 10.97
CA ILE A 221 10.31 -8.53 12.06
C ILE A 221 9.36 -9.42 12.88
N GLU A 222 8.13 -9.68 12.39
CA GLU A 222 7.12 -10.54 13.05
C GLU A 222 6.48 -9.97 14.33
N HIS A 223 6.60 -8.67 14.57
CA HIS A 223 5.96 -7.92 15.66
C HIS A 223 4.55 -7.47 15.30
N TYR A 224 3.68 -8.44 15.00
CA TYR A 224 2.37 -8.15 14.42
C TYR A 224 1.43 -7.39 15.35
N ALA A 225 1.43 -7.69 16.65
CA ALA A 225 0.61 -6.98 17.63
C ALA A 225 1.01 -5.49 17.73
N ASP A 226 2.32 -5.22 17.75
CA ASP A 226 2.84 -3.86 17.79
C ASP A 226 2.55 -3.10 16.48
N ALA A 227 2.68 -3.79 15.33
CA ALA A 227 2.33 -3.21 14.03
C ALA A 227 0.83 -2.84 13.94
N ILE A 228 -0.06 -3.67 14.49
CA ILE A 228 -1.51 -3.44 14.54
C ILE A 228 -1.85 -2.13 15.26
N ASP A 229 -1.16 -1.80 16.36
CA ASP A 229 -1.35 -0.52 17.07
C ASP A 229 -1.13 0.70 16.15
N TYR A 230 -0.03 0.67 15.39
CA TYR A 230 0.28 1.75 14.45
C TYR A 230 -0.71 1.79 13.28
N PHE A 231 -1.05 0.63 12.70
CA PHE A 231 -2.02 0.59 11.62
C PHE A 231 -3.44 1.00 12.04
N ASN A 232 -3.84 0.75 13.29
CA ASN A 232 -5.09 1.28 13.84
C ASN A 232 -5.10 2.81 13.86
N TYR A 233 -4.00 3.43 14.30
CA TYR A 233 -3.86 4.89 14.25
C TYR A 233 -3.94 5.41 12.81
N ILE A 234 -3.21 4.80 11.88
CA ILE A 234 -3.22 5.22 10.47
C ILE A 234 -4.61 5.06 9.86
N LEU A 235 -5.28 3.92 10.11
CA LEU A 235 -6.64 3.71 9.65
C LEU A 235 -7.59 4.76 10.21
N SER A 236 -7.44 5.22 11.46
CA SER A 236 -8.29 6.28 11.99
C SER A 236 -8.26 7.59 11.17
N LEU A 237 -7.21 7.80 10.37
CA LEU A 237 -7.03 8.96 9.50
C LEU A 237 -7.33 8.63 8.02
N TYR A 238 -6.80 7.50 7.53
CA TYR A 238 -6.77 7.14 6.13
C TYR A 238 -7.23 5.70 5.89
N GLN A 239 -8.31 5.54 5.11
CA GLN A 239 -8.90 4.25 4.79
C GLN A 239 -8.56 3.85 3.35
N SER A 240 -7.96 2.67 3.16
CA SER A 240 -7.74 2.05 1.85
C SER A 240 -7.97 0.55 1.91
N ARG A 241 -8.28 -0.06 0.75
CA ARG A 241 -8.45 -1.52 0.64
C ARG A 241 -7.17 -2.26 1.06
N GLU A 242 -6.00 -1.66 0.80
CA GLU A 242 -4.68 -2.23 1.10
C GLU A 242 -4.42 -2.25 2.61
N LEU A 243 -4.64 -1.13 3.31
CA LEU A 243 -4.47 -1.09 4.77
C LEU A 243 -5.43 -2.05 5.48
N LYS A 244 -6.68 -2.14 5.01
CA LYS A 244 -7.65 -3.10 5.53
C LYS A 244 -7.22 -4.54 5.29
N ASN A 245 -6.78 -4.87 4.08
CA ASN A 245 -6.21 -6.18 3.78
C ASN A 245 -5.02 -6.51 4.70
N ASN A 246 -4.09 -5.57 4.86
CA ASN A 246 -2.89 -5.76 5.67
C ASN A 246 -3.25 -6.04 7.13
N MET A 247 -4.20 -5.28 7.69
CA MET A 247 -4.73 -5.55 9.02
C MET A 247 -5.28 -6.97 9.15
N GLY A 248 -6.05 -7.44 8.16
CA GLY A 248 -6.55 -8.80 8.17
C GLY A 248 -5.42 -9.84 8.17
N VAL A 249 -4.36 -9.60 7.38
CA VAL A 249 -3.18 -10.48 7.35
C VAL A 249 -2.48 -10.49 8.70
N LEU A 250 -2.23 -9.35 9.33
CA LEU A 250 -1.55 -9.27 10.63
C LEU A 250 -2.27 -10.10 11.71
N HIS A 251 -3.61 -10.06 11.73
CA HIS A 251 -4.40 -10.88 12.63
C HIS A 251 -4.29 -12.38 12.29
N CYS A 252 -4.31 -12.74 11.00
CA CYS A 252 -4.02 -14.12 10.59
C CYS A 252 -2.62 -14.55 11.05
N MET A 253 -1.62 -13.67 10.98
CA MET A 253 -0.26 -14.00 11.41
C MET A 253 -0.13 -14.19 12.92
N LEU A 254 -0.85 -13.40 13.72
CA LEU A 254 -0.99 -13.65 15.15
C LEU A 254 -1.64 -15.02 15.39
N ALA A 255 -2.72 -15.34 14.67
CA ALA A 255 -3.37 -16.65 14.81
C ALA A 255 -2.43 -17.80 14.45
N LEU A 256 -1.64 -17.66 13.37
CA LEU A 256 -0.67 -18.67 12.92
C LEU A 256 0.41 -18.97 13.97
N LYS A 257 0.82 -17.97 14.76
CA LYS A 257 1.75 -18.16 15.88
C LYS A 257 1.16 -19.06 16.96
N GLU A 258 -0.16 -19.12 17.11
CA GLU A 258 -0.79 -19.96 18.11
C GLU A 258 -0.91 -21.42 17.68
N PHE A 259 -0.81 -21.75 16.38
CA PHE A 259 -0.88 -23.13 15.88
C PHE A 259 0.34 -23.96 16.29
N LEU A 260 0.10 -25.20 16.72
CA LEU A 260 1.15 -26.18 16.90
C LEU A 260 1.71 -26.60 15.53
N PRO A 261 3.01 -26.90 15.41
CA PRO A 261 3.61 -27.35 14.16
C PRO A 261 2.93 -28.59 13.54
N ALA A 262 2.34 -29.45 14.38
CA ALA A 262 1.62 -30.65 13.95
C ALA A 262 0.25 -30.35 13.31
N GLU A 263 -0.39 -29.25 13.69
CA GLU A 263 -1.68 -28.79 13.17
C GLU A 263 -1.49 -28.05 11.84
N LEU A 264 -0.50 -27.16 11.78
CA LEU A 264 -0.25 -26.28 10.63
C LEU A 264 0.85 -26.83 9.74
N LYS A 265 0.49 -27.84 8.93
CA LYS A 265 1.45 -28.55 8.07
C LYS A 265 1.84 -27.73 6.86
N TYR A 266 0.91 -27.10 6.16
CA TYR A 266 1.20 -26.42 4.90
C TYR A 266 1.52 -24.93 5.09
N CYS A 267 2.23 -24.37 4.11
CA CYS A 267 2.54 -22.95 4.01
C CYS A 267 1.41 -22.23 3.26
N TYR A 268 0.67 -21.38 3.96
CA TYR A 268 -0.49 -20.67 3.41
C TYR A 268 -0.08 -19.42 2.60
N PRO A 269 -0.68 -19.16 1.41
CA PRO A 269 -0.40 -17.99 0.60
C PRO A 269 -1.12 -16.72 1.11
N LEU A 270 -0.75 -16.21 2.28
CA LEU A 270 -1.18 -14.88 2.75
C LEU A 270 -0.36 -13.78 2.08
N GLU A 271 -1.03 -12.72 1.61
CA GLU A 271 -0.42 -11.59 0.89
C GLU A 271 -0.72 -10.26 1.59
N ILE A 272 0.30 -9.61 2.15
CA ILE A 272 0.21 -8.19 2.55
C ILE A 272 0.29 -7.36 1.26
N ASP A 273 -0.60 -6.39 1.10
CA ASP A 273 -0.59 -5.45 -0.01
C ASP A 273 0.28 -4.21 0.30
N GLY A 274 0.80 -3.56 -0.74
CA GLY A 274 2.15 -2.98 -0.74
C GLY A 274 3.18 -3.97 -1.31
N GLU A 275 2.68 -4.91 -2.13
CA GLU A 275 3.28 -6.12 -2.71
C GLU A 275 4.17 -6.95 -1.77
N ALA A 276 3.87 -6.92 -0.47
CA ALA A 276 4.51 -7.71 0.56
C ALA A 276 4.02 -9.16 0.65
N ARG A 277 4.60 -10.03 -0.19
CA ARG A 277 4.40 -11.50 -0.08
C ARG A 277 5.46 -12.13 0.79
N LEU A 278 5.06 -12.74 1.89
CA LEU A 278 5.99 -13.56 2.67
C LEU A 278 6.33 -14.82 1.88
N ARG A 279 7.60 -14.95 1.47
CA ARG A 279 8.09 -16.06 0.63
C ARG A 279 8.06 -17.40 1.35
N TYR A 280 8.15 -17.38 2.67
CA TYR A 280 7.91 -18.56 3.49
C TYR A 280 6.49 -18.43 4.00
N GLY A 281 5.56 -19.16 3.38
CA GLY A 281 4.21 -19.19 3.90
C GLY A 281 4.26 -19.59 5.37
N THR A 282 3.52 -18.86 6.18
CA THR A 282 3.59 -18.92 7.64
C THR A 282 3.28 -20.35 8.09
N ARG A 283 4.21 -20.96 8.83
CA ARG A 283 4.00 -22.22 9.55
C ARG A 283 4.06 -21.93 11.04
N GLY A 284 3.46 -22.78 11.86
CA GLY A 284 3.58 -22.68 13.31
C GLY A 284 5.02 -23.01 13.67
N THR A 285 5.81 -22.01 14.06
CA THR A 285 7.22 -22.19 14.41
C THR A 285 7.43 -22.47 15.89
N SER A 286 6.45 -22.16 16.75
CA SER A 286 6.64 -22.12 18.20
C SER A 286 5.36 -22.08 19.03
N GLY A 287 4.19 -22.48 18.49
CA GLY A 287 2.91 -22.16 19.11
C GLY A 287 2.75 -22.59 20.56
N ALA A 288 2.31 -21.63 21.39
CA ALA A 288 2.10 -21.81 22.83
C ALA A 288 0.90 -22.73 23.14
N GLY A 289 0.02 -22.99 22.16
CA GLY A 289 -1.14 -23.87 22.33
C GLY A 289 -2.19 -23.26 23.26
N THR A 290 -2.35 -21.94 23.26
CA THR A 290 -3.25 -21.18 24.17
C THR A 290 -4.74 -21.47 23.97
N GLY A 291 -5.11 -22.21 22.92
CA GLY A 291 -6.44 -22.77 22.66
C GLY A 291 -7.13 -22.20 21.41
N ASN A 292 -8.05 -22.98 20.84
CA ASN A 292 -8.75 -22.65 19.58
C ASN A 292 -9.49 -21.30 19.63
N ALA A 293 -9.98 -20.88 20.80
CA ALA A 293 -10.75 -19.63 20.95
C ALA A 293 -9.96 -18.36 20.58
N LEU A 294 -8.67 -18.29 20.94
CA LEU A 294 -7.84 -17.11 20.59
C LEU A 294 -7.55 -17.09 19.08
N ARG A 295 -7.16 -18.25 18.51
CA ARG A 295 -6.95 -18.42 17.06
C ARG A 295 -8.18 -17.99 16.28
N ASP A 296 -9.34 -18.50 16.68
CA ASP A 296 -10.60 -18.22 16.01
C ASP A 296 -10.99 -16.76 16.11
N SER A 297 -10.84 -16.14 17.29
CA SER A 297 -11.08 -14.71 17.47
C SER A 297 -10.21 -13.86 16.54
N LEU A 298 -8.91 -14.14 16.50
CA LEU A 298 -7.97 -13.43 15.62
C LEU A 298 -8.33 -13.62 14.14
N LEU A 299 -8.64 -14.86 13.72
CA LEU A 299 -9.04 -15.16 12.35
C LEU A 299 -10.37 -14.48 11.96
N GLN A 300 -11.33 -14.39 12.88
CA GLN A 300 -12.60 -13.69 12.66
C GLN A 300 -12.40 -12.17 12.48
N VAL A 301 -11.52 -11.56 13.29
CA VAL A 301 -11.11 -10.16 13.05
C VAL A 301 -10.47 -10.03 11.67
N GLY A 302 -9.63 -10.99 11.27
CA GLY A 302 -9.06 -11.08 9.94
C GLY A 302 -10.11 -11.10 8.83
N LEU A 303 -11.12 -11.98 8.93
CA LEU A 303 -12.23 -12.07 7.98
C LEU A 303 -12.96 -10.74 7.81
N ASN A 304 -13.26 -10.04 8.91
CA ASN A 304 -13.94 -8.74 8.87
C ASN A 304 -13.13 -7.70 8.08
N TYR A 305 -11.83 -7.60 8.35
CA TYR A 305 -10.95 -6.67 7.63
C TYR A 305 -10.81 -6.99 6.14
N PHE A 306 -10.75 -8.27 5.76
CA PHE A 306 -10.76 -8.67 4.35
C PHE A 306 -12.09 -8.33 3.67
N GLN A 307 -13.21 -8.52 4.37
CA GLN A 307 -14.52 -8.13 3.86
C GLN A 307 -14.62 -6.62 3.66
N GLU A 308 -14.16 -5.82 4.62
CA GLU A 308 -14.10 -4.36 4.48
C GLU A 308 -13.23 -3.92 3.29
N ALA A 309 -12.13 -4.61 3.02
CA ALA A 309 -11.31 -4.36 1.83
C ALA A 309 -12.04 -4.72 0.53
N ILE A 310 -12.83 -5.80 0.51
CA ILE A 310 -13.66 -6.20 -0.64
C ILE A 310 -14.84 -5.24 -0.81
N ASP A 311 -15.38 -4.68 0.26
CA ASP A 311 -16.45 -3.69 0.21
C ASP A 311 -15.95 -2.38 -0.42
N LEU A 312 -14.67 -2.04 -0.20
CA LEU A 312 -14.00 -0.93 -0.89
C LEU A 312 -13.77 -1.23 -2.37
N ASP A 313 -13.33 -2.44 -2.70
CA ASP A 313 -13.14 -2.88 -4.08
C ASP A 313 -13.60 -4.33 -4.29
N ALA A 314 -14.78 -4.44 -4.90
CA ALA A 314 -15.42 -5.71 -5.17
C ALA A 314 -14.67 -6.59 -6.19
N ASP A 315 -13.60 -6.14 -6.86
CA ASP A 315 -12.77 -7.00 -7.72
C ASP A 315 -11.38 -7.27 -7.12
N TYR A 316 -11.15 -6.85 -5.87
CA TYR A 316 -9.87 -6.98 -5.20
C TYR A 316 -9.58 -8.43 -4.80
N GLN A 317 -8.73 -9.06 -5.61
CA GLN A 317 -8.35 -10.46 -5.54
C GLN A 317 -7.44 -10.78 -4.35
N VAL A 318 -6.64 -9.82 -3.88
CA VAL A 318 -5.69 -10.04 -2.76
C VAL A 318 -6.47 -10.27 -1.47
N ALA A 319 -7.43 -9.39 -1.16
CA ALA A 319 -8.31 -9.57 0.00
C ALA A 319 -9.12 -10.87 -0.08
N ARG A 320 -9.61 -11.26 -1.27
CA ARG A 320 -10.29 -12.55 -1.45
C ARG A 320 -9.41 -13.76 -1.21
N LEU A 321 -8.15 -13.70 -1.66
CA LEU A 321 -7.19 -14.77 -1.40
C LEU A 321 -6.98 -14.91 0.10
N ASN A 322 -6.76 -13.81 0.80
CA ASN A 322 -6.53 -13.83 2.23
C ASN A 322 -7.78 -14.24 3.03
N LEU A 323 -8.98 -13.85 2.59
CA LEU A 323 -10.25 -14.32 3.11
C LEU A 323 -10.38 -15.84 2.97
N GLY A 324 -10.01 -16.40 1.80
CA GLY A 324 -9.95 -17.83 1.59
C GLY A 324 -8.94 -18.55 2.49
N ASN A 325 -7.75 -17.96 2.70
CA ASN A 325 -6.76 -18.48 3.63
C ASN A 325 -7.30 -18.50 5.06
N ALA A 326 -7.90 -17.40 5.54
CA ALA A 326 -8.46 -17.29 6.88
C ALA A 326 -9.56 -18.33 7.13
N HIS A 327 -10.44 -18.57 6.16
CA HIS A 327 -11.41 -19.66 6.27
C HIS A 327 -10.74 -21.04 6.35
N ALA A 328 -9.75 -21.32 5.50
CA ALA A 328 -9.03 -22.59 5.58
C ALA A 328 -8.28 -22.76 6.93
N LEU A 329 -7.79 -21.68 7.53
CA LEU A 329 -7.18 -21.68 8.87
C LEU A 329 -8.22 -21.88 9.97
N LEU A 330 -9.43 -21.31 9.86
CA LEU A 330 -10.54 -21.58 10.80
C LEU A 330 -10.97 -23.05 10.75
N ALA A 331 -11.02 -23.64 9.55
CA ALA A 331 -11.27 -25.06 9.38
C ALA A 331 -10.19 -25.90 10.09
N LEU A 332 -8.91 -25.52 9.99
CA LEU A 332 -7.83 -26.19 10.71
C LEU A 332 -7.93 -26.03 12.23
N SER A 333 -8.24 -24.82 12.71
CA SER A 333 -8.38 -24.54 14.14
C SER A 333 -9.45 -25.41 14.79
N ASN A 334 -10.52 -25.70 14.06
CA ASN A 334 -11.65 -26.51 14.53
C ASN A 334 -11.54 -28.01 14.19
N LYS A 335 -10.48 -28.44 13.50
CA LYS A 335 -10.33 -29.82 13.04
C LYS A 335 -10.12 -30.77 14.24
N GLY A 336 -11.03 -31.73 14.39
CA GLY A 336 -10.99 -32.70 15.48
C GLY A 336 -11.61 -32.22 16.80
N ALA A 337 -12.19 -31.01 16.82
CA ALA A 337 -13.05 -30.59 17.93
C ALA A 337 -14.40 -31.33 17.86
N GLU A 338 -14.91 -31.77 19.01
CA GLU A 338 -16.17 -32.52 19.11
C GLU A 338 -17.35 -31.69 18.58
N GLY A 339 -18.05 -32.20 17.57
CA GLY A 339 -19.23 -31.57 16.97
C GLY A 339 -18.93 -30.42 16.00
N ALA A 340 -17.67 -30.22 15.61
CA ALA A 340 -17.26 -29.15 14.70
C ALA A 340 -17.14 -29.59 13.22
N GLU A 341 -17.47 -30.84 12.89
CA GLU A 341 -17.25 -31.40 11.54
C GLU A 341 -17.95 -30.58 10.45
N GLU A 342 -19.22 -30.21 10.67
CA GLU A 342 -19.99 -29.40 9.71
C GLU A 342 -19.37 -28.00 9.55
N LEU A 343 -18.90 -27.39 10.64
CA LEU A 343 -18.25 -26.07 10.60
C LEU A 343 -16.93 -26.10 9.82
N VAL A 344 -16.14 -27.16 9.99
CA VAL A 344 -14.89 -27.40 9.26
C VAL A 344 -15.17 -27.51 7.76
N ASP A 345 -16.18 -28.29 7.37
CA ASP A 345 -16.57 -28.45 5.96
C ASP A 345 -17.06 -27.13 5.35
N ILE A 346 -17.90 -26.38 6.07
CA ILE A 346 -18.38 -25.05 5.65
C ILE A 346 -17.19 -24.11 5.38
N HIS A 347 -16.21 -24.07 6.28
CA HIS A 347 -15.05 -23.21 6.12
C HIS A 347 -14.15 -23.63 4.94
N PHE A 348 -13.94 -24.94 4.72
CA PHE A 348 -13.21 -25.38 3.53
C PHE A 348 -13.96 -25.08 2.23
N GLU A 349 -15.30 -25.16 2.21
CA GLU A 349 -16.11 -24.77 1.06
C GLU A 349 -15.99 -23.27 0.75
N PHE A 350 -16.06 -22.41 1.77
CA PHE A 350 -15.80 -20.98 1.59
C PHE A 350 -14.39 -20.71 1.05
N ALA A 351 -13.38 -21.33 1.65
CA ALA A 351 -11.99 -21.19 1.21
C ALA A 351 -11.82 -21.59 -0.26
N ARG A 352 -12.42 -22.71 -0.67
CA ARG A 352 -12.40 -23.22 -2.05
C ARG A 352 -13.12 -22.29 -3.01
N ALA A 353 -14.28 -21.74 -2.61
CA ALA A 353 -15.04 -20.80 -3.41
C ALA A 353 -14.23 -19.52 -3.67
N TYR A 354 -13.63 -18.92 -2.64
CA TYR A 354 -12.80 -17.73 -2.77
C TYR A 354 -11.55 -18.00 -3.61
N ALA A 355 -10.86 -19.13 -3.40
CA ALA A 355 -9.69 -19.48 -4.21
C ALA A 355 -10.02 -19.60 -5.71
N LYS A 356 -11.19 -20.16 -6.06
CA LYS A 356 -11.68 -20.19 -7.46
C LYS A 356 -11.99 -18.79 -7.99
N GLN A 357 -12.62 -17.92 -7.20
CA GLN A 357 -12.88 -16.53 -7.59
C GLN A 357 -11.59 -15.75 -7.84
N VAL A 358 -10.60 -15.88 -6.95
CA VAL A 358 -9.27 -15.28 -7.09
C VAL A 358 -8.64 -15.65 -8.41
N ARG A 359 -8.61 -16.95 -8.75
CA ARG A 359 -8.05 -17.40 -10.03
C ARG A 359 -8.77 -16.81 -11.23
N ARG A 360 -10.10 -16.70 -11.18
CA ARG A 360 -10.90 -16.11 -12.26
C ARG A 360 -10.58 -14.61 -12.43
N LEU A 361 -10.64 -13.84 -11.34
CA LEU A 361 -10.39 -12.39 -11.34
C LEU A 361 -8.94 -12.07 -11.72
N ALA A 362 -7.98 -12.78 -11.12
CA ALA A 362 -6.56 -12.58 -11.41
C ALA A 362 -6.23 -12.85 -12.89
N ARG A 363 -6.85 -13.83 -13.54
CA ARG A 363 -6.73 -14.04 -15.00
C ARG A 363 -7.28 -12.88 -15.82
N GLN A 364 -8.43 -12.35 -15.43
CA GLN A 364 -9.07 -11.23 -16.11
C GLN A 364 -8.21 -9.95 -16.03
N GLN A 365 -7.38 -9.82 -14.99
CA GLN A 365 -6.53 -8.67 -14.72
C GLN A 365 -5.03 -8.94 -15.01
N ASP A 366 -4.67 -10.08 -15.62
CA ASP A 366 -3.28 -10.53 -15.88
C ASP A 366 -2.36 -10.56 -14.63
N LYS A 367 -2.92 -10.88 -13.47
CA LYS A 367 -2.21 -10.98 -12.19
C LYS A 367 -1.75 -12.42 -11.91
N LYS A 368 -0.82 -12.92 -12.74
CA LYS A 368 -0.34 -14.32 -12.73
C LYS A 368 0.11 -14.83 -11.35
N ALA A 369 0.81 -13.99 -10.57
CA ALA A 369 1.29 -14.38 -9.24
C ALA A 369 0.14 -14.66 -8.25
N THR A 370 -0.90 -13.82 -8.26
CA THR A 370 -2.07 -14.00 -7.41
C THR A 370 -2.96 -15.15 -7.89
N GLU A 371 -3.04 -15.38 -9.21
CA GLU A 371 -3.68 -16.59 -9.75
C GLU A 371 -3.00 -17.86 -9.24
N ALA A 372 -1.67 -17.92 -9.29
CA ALA A 372 -0.90 -19.05 -8.80
C ALA A 372 -1.12 -19.27 -7.29
N ASN A 373 -1.18 -18.20 -6.50
CA ASN A 373 -1.47 -18.29 -5.07
C ASN A 373 -2.89 -18.85 -4.80
N GLY A 374 -3.89 -18.49 -5.62
CA GLY A 374 -5.21 -19.12 -5.56
C GLY A 374 -5.17 -20.62 -5.89
N ALA A 375 -4.30 -21.06 -6.80
CA ALA A 375 -4.08 -22.49 -7.04
C ALA A 375 -3.39 -23.20 -5.87
N ILE A 376 -2.39 -22.58 -5.25
CA ILE A 376 -1.72 -23.12 -4.05
C ILE A 376 -2.75 -23.32 -2.93
N LEU A 377 -3.63 -22.36 -2.68
CA LEU A 377 -4.68 -22.50 -1.67
C LEU A 377 -5.61 -23.69 -1.97
N LEU A 378 -6.02 -23.89 -3.23
CA LEU A 378 -6.80 -25.08 -3.63
C LEU A 378 -6.04 -26.38 -3.37
N GLY A 379 -4.73 -26.40 -3.61
CA GLY A 379 -3.89 -27.56 -3.32
C GLY A 379 -3.79 -27.87 -1.82
N ILE A 380 -3.69 -26.84 -0.98
CA ILE A 380 -3.68 -26.99 0.49
C ILE A 380 -5.02 -27.57 0.97
N ILE A 381 -6.14 -27.02 0.49
CA ILE A 381 -7.49 -27.50 0.86
C ILE A 381 -7.65 -28.97 0.46
N ALA A 382 -7.27 -29.35 -0.76
CA ALA A 382 -7.32 -30.74 -1.22
C ALA A 382 -6.46 -31.66 -0.33
N ALA A 383 -5.24 -31.23 -0.01
CA ALA A 383 -4.34 -32.00 0.84
C ALA A 383 -4.88 -32.19 2.26
N GLU A 384 -5.47 -31.15 2.86
CA GLU A 384 -6.07 -31.20 4.19
C GLU A 384 -7.32 -32.10 4.26
N GLN A 385 -8.02 -32.27 3.14
CA GLN A 385 -9.15 -33.19 2.99
C GLN A 385 -8.73 -34.60 2.54
N GLY A 386 -7.41 -34.87 2.42
CA GLY A 386 -6.87 -36.17 2.05
C GLY A 386 -6.84 -36.45 0.54
N ASP A 387 -7.23 -35.50 -0.30
CA ASP A 387 -7.14 -35.62 -1.77
C ASP A 387 -5.74 -35.23 -2.26
N SER A 388 -4.84 -36.21 -2.18
CA SER A 388 -3.45 -36.05 -2.61
C SER A 388 -3.30 -35.88 -4.12
N VAL A 389 -4.26 -36.36 -4.93
CA VAL A 389 -4.18 -36.29 -6.40
C VAL A 389 -4.41 -34.85 -6.85
N ASP A 390 -5.49 -34.24 -6.38
CA ASP A 390 -5.80 -32.85 -6.68
C ASP A 390 -4.75 -31.90 -6.07
N ALA A 391 -4.30 -32.18 -4.84
CA ALA A 391 -3.25 -31.39 -4.21
C ALA A 391 -1.98 -31.32 -5.06
N VAL A 392 -1.49 -32.47 -5.56
CA VAL A 392 -0.33 -32.53 -6.46
C VAL A 392 -0.60 -31.79 -7.76
N ALA A 393 -1.80 -31.94 -8.35
CA ALA A 393 -2.16 -31.24 -9.59
C ALA A 393 -2.07 -29.73 -9.41
N TYR A 394 -2.63 -29.19 -8.33
CA TYR A 394 -2.58 -27.75 -8.04
C TYR A 394 -1.15 -27.25 -7.74
N PHE A 395 -0.38 -27.95 -6.91
CA PHE A 395 1.00 -27.53 -6.60
C PHE A 395 1.94 -27.60 -7.81
N LYS A 396 1.62 -28.40 -8.84
CA LYS A 396 2.41 -28.47 -10.07
C LYS A 396 2.04 -27.43 -11.14
N LEU A 397 0.97 -26.65 -10.96
CA LEU A 397 0.57 -25.63 -11.94
C LEU A 397 1.62 -24.54 -12.12
N ASP A 398 2.32 -24.17 -11.05
CA ASP A 398 3.47 -23.25 -11.10
C ASP A 398 4.56 -23.71 -10.13
N THR A 399 5.45 -24.56 -10.65
CA THR A 399 6.60 -25.07 -9.90
C THR A 399 7.76 -24.08 -9.85
N SER A 400 7.66 -22.89 -10.45
CA SER A 400 8.69 -21.86 -10.31
C SER A 400 8.65 -21.22 -8.91
N ARG A 401 7.48 -21.18 -8.29
CA ARG A 401 7.26 -20.59 -6.96
C ARG A 401 7.78 -21.47 -5.83
N LEU A 402 8.47 -20.85 -4.88
CA LEU A 402 8.98 -21.54 -3.68
C LEU A 402 7.85 -22.15 -2.85
N LEU A 403 6.73 -21.43 -2.72
CA LEU A 403 5.59 -21.89 -1.93
C LEU A 403 4.97 -23.19 -2.48
N SER A 404 4.80 -23.29 -3.80
CA SER A 404 4.36 -24.53 -4.47
C SER A 404 5.30 -25.70 -4.18
N LYS A 405 6.62 -25.47 -4.32
CA LYS A 405 7.63 -26.51 -4.05
C LYS A 405 7.64 -26.93 -2.58
N ALA A 406 7.53 -25.99 -1.66
CA ALA A 406 7.50 -26.25 -0.23
C ALA A 406 6.31 -27.13 0.15
N ASN A 407 5.11 -26.78 -0.30
CA ASN A 407 3.89 -27.56 -0.05
C ASN A 407 3.92 -28.94 -0.72
N LEU A 408 4.49 -29.04 -1.92
CA LEU A 408 4.69 -30.33 -2.58
C LEU A 408 5.66 -31.24 -1.80
N ASN A 409 6.75 -30.68 -1.26
CA ASN A 409 7.68 -31.44 -0.42
C ASN A 409 6.98 -31.94 0.85
N ILE A 410 6.22 -31.08 1.52
CA ILE A 410 5.47 -31.42 2.74
C ILE A 410 4.49 -32.56 2.45
N LEU A 411 3.71 -32.46 1.36
CA LEU A 411 2.77 -33.50 0.95
C LEU A 411 3.48 -34.85 0.66
N GLN A 412 4.72 -34.80 0.17
CA GLN A 412 5.55 -35.97 -0.12
C GLN A 412 6.33 -36.50 1.09
N GLY A 413 6.12 -35.96 2.30
CA GLY A 413 6.87 -36.34 3.50
C GLY A 413 8.34 -35.91 3.47
N ARG A 414 8.71 -34.97 2.60
CA ARG A 414 10.05 -34.39 2.52
C ARG A 414 10.13 -33.14 3.41
N PRO A 415 11.31 -32.80 3.93
CA PRO A 415 11.48 -31.55 4.65
C PRO A 415 11.07 -30.36 3.78
N PRO A 416 10.42 -29.35 4.35
CA PRO A 416 10.09 -28.10 3.65
C PRO A 416 11.37 -27.46 3.09
N LEU A 417 11.22 -26.69 2.02
CA LEU A 417 12.27 -25.78 1.60
C LEU A 417 12.32 -24.62 2.61
N GLY A 418 13.45 -24.46 3.28
CA GLY A 418 13.65 -23.41 4.28
C GLY A 418 15.12 -23.28 4.65
N PRO A 419 15.58 -22.09 5.04
CA PRO A 419 16.93 -21.89 5.50
C PRO A 419 17.07 -22.62 6.84
N VAL A 420 18.16 -23.38 6.98
CA VAL A 420 18.61 -23.85 8.29
C VAL A 420 18.91 -22.60 9.11
N GLY A 421 18.38 -22.49 10.34
CA GLY A 421 18.60 -21.35 11.22
C GLY A 421 20.07 -20.96 11.19
N GLN A 422 20.36 -19.76 10.72
CA GLN A 422 21.74 -19.33 10.54
C GLN A 422 22.28 -18.82 11.86
N SER A 423 23.48 -19.26 12.19
CA SER A 423 24.23 -18.69 13.30
C SER A 423 24.82 -17.36 12.83
N SER A 424 24.65 -16.32 13.63
CA SER A 424 25.40 -15.06 13.49
C SER A 424 26.83 -15.17 14.03
N ALA A 425 27.29 -16.36 14.45
CA ALA A 425 28.64 -16.57 14.92
C ALA A 425 29.66 -16.21 13.83
N GLY A 426 30.48 -15.20 14.11
CA GLY A 426 31.51 -14.70 13.20
C GLY A 426 31.18 -13.36 12.52
N PHE A 427 29.93 -12.88 12.62
CA PHE A 427 29.55 -11.56 12.10
C PHE A 427 29.78 -10.47 13.15
N LEU A 428 30.29 -9.33 12.70
CA LEU A 428 30.42 -8.14 13.53
C LEU A 428 29.10 -7.36 13.58
N PRO A 429 28.74 -6.75 14.73
CA PRO A 429 27.60 -5.85 14.80
C PRO A 429 27.69 -4.74 13.74
N GLU A 430 26.63 -4.58 12.96
CA GLU A 430 26.56 -3.59 11.89
C GLU A 430 26.40 -2.17 12.46
N GLU A 431 27.07 -1.21 11.82
CA GLU A 431 26.94 0.22 12.09
C GLU A 431 26.56 0.95 10.80
N ILE A 432 25.81 2.04 10.92
CA ILE A 432 25.48 2.94 9.81
C ILE A 432 25.94 4.34 10.21
N ASP A 433 26.61 5.07 9.31
CA ASP A 433 27.25 6.36 9.64
C ASP A 433 28.27 6.27 10.81
N GLY A 434 28.88 5.09 11.04
CA GLY A 434 29.76 4.84 12.21
C GLY A 434 29.03 4.93 13.55
N PHE A 435 27.70 4.75 13.52
CA PHE A 435 26.83 4.85 14.68
C PHE A 435 26.33 3.46 15.06
N SER A 436 26.62 3.06 16.31
CA SER A 436 26.22 1.77 16.88
C SER A 436 24.84 1.87 17.54
N LEU A 437 23.90 1.05 17.03
CA LEU A 437 22.58 0.95 17.63
C LEU A 437 22.63 0.32 19.03
N ASP A 438 23.62 -0.53 19.32
CA ASP A 438 23.85 -1.15 20.63
C ASP A 438 24.25 -0.13 21.70
N ASP A 439 25.09 0.85 21.34
CA ASP A 439 25.45 1.93 22.25
C ASP A 439 24.28 2.89 22.46
N PHE A 440 23.52 3.19 21.40
CA PHE A 440 22.36 4.09 21.47
C PHE A 440 21.26 3.58 22.41
N ILE A 441 21.01 2.27 22.44
CA ILE A 441 20.01 1.66 23.33
C ILE A 441 20.27 1.91 24.81
N ARG A 442 21.53 2.11 25.21
CA ARG A 442 21.89 2.37 26.61
C ARG A 442 21.40 3.74 27.09
N ALA A 443 21.28 4.70 26.18
CA ALA A 443 20.77 6.04 26.45
C ALA A 443 20.06 6.61 25.21
N PRO A 444 18.84 6.12 24.87
CA PRO A 444 18.14 6.55 23.66
C PRO A 444 17.79 8.04 23.75
N ALA A 445 18.21 8.80 22.74
CA ALA A 445 18.03 10.25 22.68
C ALA A 445 17.41 10.64 21.32
N PRO A 446 16.07 10.52 21.15
CA PRO A 446 15.37 10.97 19.95
C PRO A 446 15.53 12.47 19.70
N ASP A 447 15.31 12.86 18.44
CA ASP A 447 15.14 14.26 18.05
C ASP A 447 13.80 14.77 18.60
N GLY A 448 13.88 15.56 19.66
CA GLY A 448 12.70 16.09 20.35
C GLY A 448 12.02 15.08 21.26
N ALA A 449 10.83 15.44 21.75
CA ALA A 449 10.05 14.59 22.63
C ALA A 449 9.33 13.50 21.81
N PRO A 450 9.39 12.22 22.21
CA PRO A 450 8.61 11.16 21.57
C PRO A 450 7.12 11.48 21.55
N VAL A 451 6.48 11.23 20.42
CA VAL A 451 5.06 11.47 20.21
C VAL A 451 4.27 10.24 20.65
N THR A 452 3.24 10.46 21.47
CA THR A 452 2.29 9.39 21.82
C THR A 452 1.42 9.07 20.61
N VAL A 453 1.44 7.82 20.17
CA VAL A 453 0.61 7.33 19.07
C VAL A 453 -0.83 7.22 19.58
N LYS A 454 -1.74 8.02 19.01
CA LYS A 454 -3.14 8.08 19.46
C LYS A 454 -3.82 6.71 19.29
N GLY A 455 -4.66 6.33 20.26
CA GLY A 455 -5.42 5.07 20.21
C GLY A 455 -4.63 3.82 20.59
N THR A 456 -3.40 3.96 21.07
CA THR A 456 -2.53 2.84 21.51
C THR A 456 -2.39 2.78 23.03
N GLN A 457 -1.77 1.72 23.56
CA GLN A 457 -1.48 1.56 24.99
C GLN A 457 -0.33 2.47 25.48
N ASN A 458 -0.44 3.79 25.28
CA ASN A 458 0.61 4.79 25.54
C ASN A 458 1.93 4.56 24.78
N ARG A 459 1.87 3.88 23.63
CA ARG A 459 3.01 3.69 22.75
C ARG A 459 3.53 5.06 22.30
N LYS A 460 4.85 5.23 22.36
CA LYS A 460 5.54 6.43 21.91
C LYS A 460 6.39 6.11 20.71
N TRP A 461 6.34 7.00 19.74
CA TRP A 461 7.15 6.96 18.54
C TRP A 461 8.12 8.15 18.54
N GLY A 462 9.31 7.96 18.00
CA GLY A 462 10.27 9.04 17.78
C GLY A 462 11.20 8.74 16.62
N ILE A 463 12.03 9.73 16.31
CA ILE A 463 13.02 9.63 15.25
C ILE A 463 14.38 10.17 15.71
N LYS A 464 15.47 9.67 15.14
CA LYS A 464 16.80 10.28 15.18
C LYS A 464 17.30 10.56 13.77
N THR A 465 17.67 11.80 13.50
CA THR A 465 18.38 12.25 12.30
C THR A 465 19.57 13.13 12.65
N SER A 466 19.51 13.88 13.77
CA SER A 466 20.61 14.77 14.16
C SER A 466 21.92 13.99 14.36
N GLY A 467 23.05 14.50 13.86
CA GLY A 467 24.34 13.81 13.96
C GLY A 467 24.48 12.54 13.10
N LEU A 468 23.49 12.22 12.27
CA LEU A 468 23.59 11.22 11.21
C LEU A 468 23.77 11.94 9.87
N THR A 469 24.50 11.34 8.93
CA THR A 469 24.84 12.01 7.66
C THR A 469 23.84 11.66 6.58
N ASN A 470 23.59 10.36 6.37
CA ASN A 470 22.69 9.85 5.34
C ASN A 470 21.91 8.64 5.86
N SER A 471 21.41 8.75 7.09
CA SER A 471 20.62 7.71 7.73
C SER A 471 19.66 8.29 8.75
N LYS A 472 18.68 7.49 9.16
CA LYS A 472 17.73 7.83 10.22
C LYS A 472 17.44 6.63 11.12
N ILE A 473 17.07 6.88 12.37
CA ILE A 473 16.63 5.84 13.30
C ILE A 473 15.16 6.06 13.63
N LEU A 474 14.32 5.08 13.32
CA LEU A 474 12.92 5.03 13.77
C LEU A 474 12.88 4.36 15.14
N LEU A 475 12.13 4.95 16.06
CA LEU A 475 12.11 4.57 17.47
C LEU A 475 10.69 4.24 17.90
N ASP A 476 10.44 2.98 18.24
CA ASP A 476 9.23 2.55 18.92
C ASP A 476 9.51 2.27 20.40
N PHE A 477 8.70 2.85 21.28
CA PHE A 477 8.71 2.63 22.72
C PHE A 477 7.30 2.22 23.17
N LEU A 478 7.14 1.03 23.73
CA LEU A 478 5.84 0.62 24.32
C LEU A 478 5.81 0.95 25.83
N LYS A 479 6.81 0.48 26.57
CA LYS A 479 7.02 0.70 28.01
C LYS A 479 8.50 1.05 28.26
N LYS A 480 8.86 1.43 29.49
CA LYS A 480 10.23 1.88 29.86
C LYS A 480 11.35 0.93 29.38
N ASP A 481 11.06 -0.37 29.26
CA ASP A 481 12.03 -1.40 28.90
C ASP A 481 11.69 -2.18 27.62
N GLN A 482 10.66 -1.77 26.86
CA GLN A 482 10.22 -2.43 25.63
C GLN A 482 10.36 -1.49 24.44
N TYR A 483 11.16 -1.91 23.46
CA TYR A 483 11.50 -1.07 22.32
C TYR A 483 11.74 -1.88 21.06
N ALA A 484 11.56 -1.22 19.92
CA ALA A 484 12.07 -1.65 18.62
C ALA A 484 12.65 -0.44 17.89
N PHE A 485 13.96 -0.48 17.62
CA PHE A 485 14.67 0.59 16.93
C PHE A 485 15.17 0.08 15.59
N PHE A 486 15.04 0.92 14.57
CA PHE A 486 15.38 0.62 13.18
C PHE A 486 16.28 1.72 12.65
N HIS A 487 17.56 1.44 12.44
CA HIS A 487 18.51 2.37 11.83
C HIS A 487 18.61 2.08 10.34
N LEU A 488 18.15 3.01 9.52
CA LEU A 488 18.04 2.82 8.08
C LEU A 488 18.92 3.78 7.31
N THR A 489 19.55 3.28 6.24
CA THR A 489 20.25 4.11 5.25
C THR A 489 19.25 4.96 4.45
N SER A 490 19.65 6.17 4.07
CA SER A 490 18.92 7.03 3.14
C SER A 490 19.37 6.80 1.69
N PRO A 491 18.58 7.22 0.67
CA PRO A 491 19.03 7.21 -0.71
C PRO A 491 20.38 7.91 -0.88
N GLY A 492 21.29 7.31 -1.64
CA GLY A 492 22.64 7.86 -1.85
C GLY A 492 23.65 7.58 -0.74
N TYR A 493 23.32 6.75 0.26
CA TYR A 493 24.27 6.29 1.28
C TYR A 493 25.51 5.63 0.64
N ALA A 494 26.70 6.11 1.00
CA ALA A 494 27.96 5.73 0.37
C ALA A 494 28.76 4.66 1.15
N GLY A 495 28.34 4.32 2.37
CA GLY A 495 28.99 3.29 3.19
C GLY A 495 28.75 1.88 2.68
N GLU A 496 29.30 0.91 3.40
CA GLU A 496 29.10 -0.53 3.18
C GLU A 496 28.78 -1.23 4.50
N THR A 497 28.16 -2.41 4.44
CA THR A 497 28.05 -3.28 5.62
C THR A 497 29.41 -3.88 5.98
N ASN A 498 29.54 -4.48 7.17
CA ASN A 498 30.77 -5.18 7.58
C ASN A 498 31.19 -6.31 6.62
N GLU A 499 30.24 -6.86 5.88
CA GLU A 499 30.47 -7.88 4.83
C GLU A 499 30.64 -7.29 3.42
N GLY A 500 30.84 -5.97 3.32
CA GLY A 500 31.17 -5.27 2.07
C GLY A 500 29.99 -5.03 1.12
N ILE A 501 28.75 -5.06 1.62
CA ILE A 501 27.55 -4.83 0.79
C ILE A 501 27.26 -3.33 0.66
N LYS A 502 27.02 -2.85 -0.57
CA LYS A 502 26.74 -1.44 -0.94
C LYS A 502 25.43 -1.30 -1.69
N LEU A 503 24.86 -0.08 -1.66
CA LEU A 503 23.73 0.28 -2.53
C LEU A 503 24.07 -0.02 -4.00
N GLY A 504 23.10 -0.56 -4.73
CA GLY A 504 23.23 -1.00 -6.13
C GLY A 504 23.79 -2.41 -6.32
N MET A 505 24.26 -3.11 -5.27
CA MET A 505 24.67 -4.51 -5.37
C MET A 505 23.46 -5.43 -5.58
N SER A 506 23.69 -6.59 -6.19
CA SER A 506 22.61 -7.52 -6.52
C SER A 506 22.21 -8.39 -5.34
N GLN A 507 20.99 -8.93 -5.36
CA GLN A 507 20.55 -9.97 -4.44
C GLN A 507 21.57 -11.10 -4.30
N ASN A 508 22.16 -11.56 -5.42
CA ASN A 508 23.13 -12.65 -5.41
C ASN A 508 24.41 -12.30 -4.63
N ASP A 509 24.81 -11.03 -4.62
CA ASP A 509 25.97 -10.58 -3.83
C ASP A 509 25.66 -10.65 -2.34
N ILE A 510 24.45 -10.21 -1.95
CA ILE A 510 23.96 -10.32 -0.57
C ILE A 510 23.90 -11.79 -0.14
N LEU A 511 23.36 -12.67 -0.98
CA LEU A 511 23.28 -14.11 -0.71
C LEU A 511 24.66 -14.78 -0.58
N LYS A 512 25.71 -14.24 -1.21
CA LYS A 512 27.08 -14.75 -1.02
C LYS A 512 27.63 -14.37 0.34
N ALA A 513 27.42 -13.11 0.74
CA ALA A 513 27.85 -12.54 2.01
C ALA A 513 27.07 -13.13 3.20
N TYR A 514 25.76 -12.90 3.24
CA TYR A 514 24.87 -13.25 4.36
C TYR A 514 24.15 -14.60 4.19
N LYS A 515 24.44 -15.37 3.14
CA LYS A 515 23.75 -16.64 2.83
C LYS A 515 22.25 -16.41 2.61
N TYR A 516 21.43 -17.47 2.72
CA TYR A 516 19.99 -17.37 2.47
C TYR A 516 19.27 -16.69 3.63
N PRO A 517 18.44 -15.66 3.39
CA PRO A 517 17.69 -15.01 4.44
C PRO A 517 16.67 -15.97 5.07
N GLU A 518 16.53 -15.87 6.38
CA GLU A 518 15.51 -16.56 7.16
C GLU A 518 14.11 -16.22 6.67
N ARG A 519 13.93 -14.97 6.21
CA ARG A 519 12.66 -14.51 5.66
C ARG A 519 12.88 -13.59 4.46
N VAL A 520 12.02 -13.74 3.46
CA VAL A 520 11.91 -12.75 2.38
C VAL A 520 10.48 -12.28 2.33
N VAL A 521 10.29 -10.98 2.35
CA VAL A 521 9.02 -10.31 2.09
C VAL A 521 9.14 -9.75 0.68
N GLN A 522 8.18 -9.95 -0.22
CA GLN A 522 8.14 -9.14 -1.45
C GLN A 522 7.79 -7.69 -1.08
N LEU A 523 7.86 -6.72 -1.98
CA LEU A 523 7.43 -5.34 -1.75
C LEU A 523 6.93 -4.75 -3.07
N SER A 524 6.18 -3.64 -3.01
CA SER A 524 5.58 -3.02 -4.20
C SER A 524 6.55 -2.56 -5.26
N GLN A 525 7.77 -2.33 -4.83
CA GLN A 525 8.89 -1.99 -5.68
C GLN A 525 10.05 -2.89 -5.30
N GLY A 526 9.84 -4.22 -5.29
CA GLY A 526 10.90 -5.23 -5.20
C GLY A 526 10.72 -6.24 -4.08
N GLU A 527 11.71 -6.37 -3.19
CA GLU A 527 11.65 -7.34 -2.08
C GLU A 527 12.55 -6.97 -0.90
N LEU A 528 12.19 -7.42 0.30
CA LEU A 528 12.92 -7.27 1.54
C LEU A 528 13.50 -8.63 1.98
N LEU A 529 14.81 -8.72 2.08
CA LEU A 529 15.50 -9.85 2.69
C LEU A 529 15.70 -9.56 4.18
N VAL A 530 15.17 -10.41 5.05
CA VAL A 530 15.25 -10.22 6.51
C VAL A 530 16.12 -11.30 7.12
N TYR A 531 17.12 -10.88 7.89
CA TYR A 531 18.07 -11.75 8.59
C TYR A 531 17.97 -11.52 10.11
N PRO A 532 16.97 -12.09 10.80
CA PRO A 532 16.79 -11.87 12.23
C PRO A 532 17.99 -12.27 13.09
N ALA A 533 18.71 -13.35 12.75
CA ALA A 533 19.90 -13.75 13.50
C ALA A 533 21.02 -12.71 13.43
N HIS A 534 21.09 -11.98 12.31
CA HIS A 534 22.07 -10.93 12.04
C HIS A 534 21.54 -9.53 12.38
N GLN A 535 20.27 -9.42 12.77
CA GLN A 535 19.60 -8.16 13.09
C GLN A 535 19.72 -7.09 11.98
N ILE A 536 19.67 -7.53 10.73
CA ILE A 536 19.75 -6.69 9.53
C ILE A 536 18.68 -7.10 8.50
N MET A 537 18.25 -6.15 7.68
CA MET A 537 17.38 -6.38 6.54
C MET A 537 17.78 -5.52 5.33
N PHE A 538 17.56 -6.05 4.13
CA PHE A 538 17.98 -5.45 2.85
C PHE A 538 16.78 -5.25 1.93
N PHE A 539 16.61 -4.02 1.43
CA PHE A 539 15.54 -3.62 0.52
C PHE A 539 16.06 -3.66 -0.91
N LEU A 540 15.43 -4.45 -1.76
CA LEU A 540 15.76 -4.62 -3.16
C LEU A 540 14.68 -3.97 -4.02
N ASP A 541 15.08 -3.38 -5.14
CA ASP A 541 14.18 -2.90 -6.20
C ASP A 541 13.63 -4.07 -7.06
N PRO A 542 12.72 -3.82 -8.03
CA PRO A 542 12.22 -4.87 -8.92
C PRO A 542 13.30 -5.56 -9.79
N ALA A 543 14.45 -4.92 -9.97
CA ALA A 543 15.61 -5.48 -10.67
C ALA A 543 16.53 -6.28 -9.74
N GLY A 544 16.17 -6.44 -8.46
CA GLY A 544 16.94 -7.16 -7.45
C GLY A 544 18.20 -6.42 -7.00
N LYS A 545 18.20 -5.08 -7.08
CA LYS A 545 19.31 -4.20 -6.67
C LYS A 545 19.03 -3.57 -5.31
N LEU A 546 20.06 -3.53 -4.46
CA LEU A 546 19.96 -2.95 -3.12
C LEU A 546 19.71 -1.45 -3.17
N THR A 547 18.60 -0.99 -2.60
CA THR A 547 18.22 0.42 -2.51
C THR A 547 18.42 1.00 -1.12
N LYS A 548 18.32 0.16 -0.08
CA LYS A 548 18.41 0.53 1.32
C LYS A 548 18.71 -0.70 2.18
N TRP A 549 19.35 -0.53 3.33
CA TRP A 549 19.34 -1.55 4.39
C TRP A 549 19.01 -0.95 5.74
N CYS A 550 18.65 -1.81 6.67
CA CYS A 550 18.27 -1.43 8.02
C CYS A 550 18.91 -2.40 9.03
N VAL A 551 19.58 -1.85 10.02
CA VAL A 551 19.99 -2.56 11.23
C VAL A 551 18.92 -2.34 12.28
N PHE A 552 18.52 -3.39 13.00
CA PHE A 552 17.46 -3.26 14.00
C PHE A 552 17.85 -3.86 15.34
N ARG A 553 17.23 -3.38 16.40
CA ARG A 553 17.36 -3.91 17.75
C ARG A 553 16.01 -3.86 18.42
N MET A 554 15.73 -4.87 19.20
CA MET A 554 14.44 -4.98 19.87
C MET A 554 14.61 -5.65 21.23
N LYS A 555 13.77 -5.22 22.15
CA LYS A 555 13.55 -5.89 23.43
C LYS A 555 12.04 -6.14 23.55
N PRO A 556 11.57 -7.36 23.26
CA PRO A 556 10.15 -7.68 23.29
C PRO A 556 9.60 -7.68 24.71
N ASP A 557 8.27 -7.68 24.85
CA ASP A 557 7.61 -8.02 26.12
C ASP A 557 8.04 -9.45 26.51
N PRO A 558 8.63 -9.69 27.70
CA PRO A 558 8.76 -11.06 28.20
C PRO A 558 7.34 -11.56 28.49
N GLU A 559 6.81 -12.37 27.57
CA GLU A 559 5.49 -13.02 27.66
C GLU A 559 5.16 -13.58 29.05
#